data_AF-A0A816LN52-F1
#
_entry.id   AF-A0A816LN52-F1
#
_cell.length_a   1.000
_cell.length_b   1.000
_cell.length_c   1.000
_cell.angle_alpha   90.00
_cell.angle_beta   90.00
_cell.angle_gamma   90.00
#
_symmetry.space_group_name_H-M   'P 1'
#
loop_
_entity.id
_entity.type
_entity.pdbx_description
1 polymer ?
#
loop_
_entity_poly.entity_id
_entity_poly.type
_entity_poly.pdbx_seq_one_letter_code
_entity_poly.pdbx_strand_id
1 'polypeptide(L)'
;MLKKNTTFVEIDLMDHIGFKEETFAIKLLNILRESKPTKYLSLHIEDIQSSNKKEPYLIKSLTDYSFISRLCISESIVSRKFIDALCTASKVHGTLTYVNLYNSQVNEDDRAQLHSLYETDNLLQLGFYGQSRWHITVGESNERPSRDKSTKILNFILIDENNLQGKQQIFIDDNDPKFV
;
A
#
# COMPACT_ATOMS: atom_id res chain seq x y z
N MET A 1 -3.66 23.45 11.65
CA MET A 1 -2.88 24.35 10.78
C MET A 1 -3.02 23.97 9.30
N LEU A 2 -2.74 22.72 8.90
CA LEU A 2 -2.88 22.25 7.50
C LEU A 2 -4.23 22.54 6.83
N LYS A 3 -5.37 22.24 7.49
CA LYS A 3 -6.72 22.47 6.91
C LYS A 3 -7.01 23.91 6.45
N LYS A 4 -6.32 24.91 7.02
CA LYS A 4 -6.55 26.33 6.73
C LYS A 4 -5.36 26.97 5.99
N ASN A 5 -4.34 26.18 5.67
CA ASN A 5 -3.16 26.70 5.03
C ASN A 5 -3.40 26.85 3.52
N THR A 6 -3.02 28.01 2.99
CA THR A 6 -3.16 28.39 1.58
C THR A 6 -1.81 28.53 0.86
N THR A 7 -0.70 28.27 1.55
CA THR A 7 0.66 28.64 1.10
C THR A 7 1.63 27.47 0.99
N PHE A 8 1.38 26.34 1.65
CA PHE A 8 2.21 25.15 1.56
C PHE A 8 2.05 24.53 0.18
N VAL A 9 3.15 24.54 -0.54
CA VAL A 9 3.26 23.91 -1.85
C VAL A 9 3.71 22.45 -1.68
N GLU A 10 4.54 22.19 -0.67
CA GLU A 10 5.16 20.89 -0.42
C GLU A 10 5.11 20.50 1.06
N ILE A 11 4.88 19.22 1.33
CA ILE A 11 4.99 18.58 2.64
C ILE A 11 5.84 17.32 2.47
N ASP A 12 7.02 17.31 3.08
CA ASP A 12 7.91 16.14 3.10
C ASP A 12 7.88 15.43 4.45
N LEU A 13 7.52 14.15 4.43
CA LEU A 13 7.43 13.28 5.59
C LEU A 13 8.09 11.91 5.33
N MET A 14 9.08 11.84 4.43
CA MET A 14 9.81 10.61 4.12
C MET A 14 10.41 9.91 5.34
N ASP A 15 10.95 10.65 6.31
CA ASP A 15 11.61 10.07 7.49
C ASP A 15 10.73 10.10 8.75
N HIS A 16 9.42 10.32 8.58
CA HIS A 16 8.54 10.56 9.72
C HIS A 16 7.96 9.26 10.31
N ILE A 17 8.26 9.00 11.58
CA ILE A 17 7.85 7.76 12.28
C ILE A 17 6.34 7.60 12.54
N GLY A 18 5.57 8.69 12.41
CA GLY A 18 4.13 8.70 12.72
C GLY A 18 3.27 7.81 11.81
N PHE A 19 3.78 7.35 10.66
CA PHE A 19 3.01 6.50 9.72
C PHE A 19 2.92 5.02 10.14
N LYS A 20 3.62 4.63 11.22
CA LYS A 20 3.36 3.34 11.89
C LYS A 20 1.94 3.29 12.44
N GLU A 21 1.47 4.40 13.00
CA GLU A 21 0.11 4.55 13.53
C GLU A 21 -0.91 4.74 12.40
N GLU A 22 -1.80 3.75 12.22
CA GLU A 22 -2.87 3.79 11.22
C GLU A 22 -3.72 5.08 11.33
N THR A 23 -4.07 5.46 12.56
CA THR A 23 -4.93 6.62 12.81
C THR A 23 -4.29 7.94 12.38
N PHE A 24 -2.97 8.07 12.54
CA PHE A 24 -2.23 9.25 12.10
C PHE A 24 -2.25 9.36 10.58
N ALA A 25 -1.87 8.29 9.88
CA ALA A 25 -1.84 8.25 8.41
C ALA A 25 -3.20 8.61 7.81
N ILE A 26 -4.27 7.99 8.31
CA ILE A 26 -5.64 8.24 7.85
C ILE A 26 -6.07 9.69 8.11
N LYS A 27 -5.79 10.21 9.32
CA LYS A 27 -6.17 11.58 9.68
C LYS A 27 -5.44 12.61 8.81
N LEU A 28 -4.16 12.40 8.52
CA LEU A 28 -3.40 13.26 7.63
C LEU A 28 -3.99 13.25 6.22
N LEU A 29 -4.22 12.07 5.62
CA LEU A 29 -4.78 11.97 4.27
C LEU A 29 -6.14 12.67 4.16
N ASN A 30 -7.02 12.51 5.16
CA ASN A 30 -8.30 13.22 5.20
C ASN A 30 -8.13 14.74 5.27
N ILE A 31 -7.22 15.22 6.13
CA ILE A 31 -6.91 16.65 6.21
C ILE A 31 -6.43 17.20 4.87
N LEU A 32 -5.58 16.47 4.16
CA LEU A 32 -5.00 16.92 2.88
C LEU A 32 -6.04 16.95 1.76
N ARG A 33 -6.94 15.96 1.69
CA ARG A 33 -8.08 15.95 0.75
C ARG A 33 -9.03 17.14 0.91
N GLU A 34 -9.16 17.64 2.14
CA GLU A 34 -9.98 18.82 2.45
C GLU A 34 -9.23 20.15 2.21
N SER A 35 -7.90 20.11 2.08
CA SER A 35 -7.06 21.30 1.95
C SER A 35 -6.90 21.73 0.48
N LYS A 36 -6.81 23.05 0.23
CA LYS A 36 -6.35 23.64 -1.03
C LYS A 36 -5.22 24.62 -0.66
N PRO A 37 -3.93 24.40 -1.01
CA PRO A 37 -3.47 23.95 -2.32
C PRO A 37 -2.24 23.01 -2.25
N THR A 38 -2.14 22.09 -1.28
CA THR A 38 -0.96 21.23 -1.16
C THR A 38 -0.71 20.52 -2.48
N LYS A 39 0.38 20.87 -3.18
CA LYS A 39 0.65 20.37 -4.53
C LYS A 39 1.48 19.10 -4.49
N TYR A 40 2.36 18.98 -3.50
CA TYR A 40 3.32 17.90 -3.42
C TYR A 40 3.42 17.36 -2.00
N LEU A 41 3.16 16.08 -1.85
CA LEU A 41 3.30 15.33 -0.61
C LEU A 41 4.28 14.18 -0.86
N SER A 42 5.23 14.06 0.05
CA SER A 42 6.19 12.98 0.10
C SER A 42 5.92 12.15 1.37
N LEU A 43 5.51 10.89 1.23
CA LEU A 43 5.19 9.98 2.34
C LEU A 43 5.98 8.67 2.34
N HIS A 44 6.53 8.28 3.50
CA HIS A 44 6.93 6.89 3.74
C HIS A 44 5.89 6.22 4.63
N ILE A 45 5.36 5.08 4.17
CA ILE A 45 4.36 4.30 4.90
C ILE A 45 4.85 2.87 5.02
N GLU A 46 4.89 2.39 6.24
CA GLU A 46 5.26 1.01 6.56
C GLU A 46 4.03 0.19 6.91
N ASP A 47 4.18 -1.14 6.79
CA ASP A 47 3.23 -2.11 7.31
C ASP A 47 1.83 -1.87 6.74
N ILE A 48 1.71 -1.89 5.41
CA ILE A 48 0.43 -1.99 4.70
C ILE A 48 0.11 -3.47 4.54
N GLN A 49 -1.04 -3.88 5.09
CA GLN A 49 -1.51 -5.25 5.09
C GLN A 49 -3.03 -5.25 4.91
N SER A 50 -3.58 -6.38 4.46
CA SER A 50 -5.03 -6.55 4.22
C SER A 50 -5.91 -6.27 5.44
N SER A 51 -5.36 -6.40 6.65
CA SER A 51 -6.05 -6.17 7.92
C SER A 51 -6.13 -4.69 8.31
N ASN A 52 -5.31 -3.81 7.73
CA ASN A 52 -5.25 -2.40 8.12
C ASN A 52 -5.92 -1.49 7.10
N LYS A 53 -6.38 -0.34 7.59
CA LYS A 53 -7.13 0.66 6.83
C LYS A 53 -6.21 1.65 6.12
N LYS A 54 -4.88 1.50 6.17
CA LYS A 54 -3.98 2.41 5.44
C LYS A 54 -4.17 2.27 3.94
N GLU A 55 -4.24 1.03 3.44
CA GLU A 55 -4.30 0.75 2.00
C GLU A 55 -5.52 1.40 1.30
N PRO A 56 -6.77 1.21 1.77
CA PRO A 56 -7.93 1.78 1.07
C PRO A 56 -7.91 3.31 1.07
N TYR A 57 -7.34 3.93 2.10
CA TYR A 57 -7.17 5.38 2.15
C TYR A 57 -6.06 5.85 1.21
N LEU A 58 -4.98 5.10 1.04
CA LEU A 58 -3.97 5.46 0.05
C LEU A 58 -4.50 5.30 -1.37
N ILE A 59 -5.18 4.19 -1.67
CA ILE A 59 -5.86 3.97 -2.96
C ILE A 59 -6.74 5.16 -3.29
N LYS A 60 -7.66 5.53 -2.39
CA LYS A 60 -8.54 6.69 -2.62
C LYS A 60 -7.76 7.99 -2.85
N SER A 61 -6.67 8.20 -2.13
CA SER A 61 -5.85 9.41 -2.28
C SER A 61 -5.12 9.46 -3.62
N LEU A 62 -4.60 8.31 -4.08
CA LEU A 62 -3.90 8.17 -5.35
C LEU A 62 -4.85 8.25 -6.55
N THR A 63 -6.03 7.64 -6.45
CA THR A 63 -7.01 7.62 -7.54
C THR A 63 -7.70 8.97 -7.72
N ASP A 64 -8.13 9.61 -6.63
CA ASP A 64 -9.07 10.75 -6.72
C ASP A 64 -8.38 12.11 -6.53
N TYR A 65 -7.14 12.13 -6.08
CA TYR A 65 -6.44 13.37 -5.71
C TYR A 65 -5.01 13.40 -6.26
N SER A 66 -4.50 14.61 -6.45
CA SER A 66 -3.20 14.86 -7.11
C SER A 66 -2.14 15.39 -6.16
N PHE A 67 -2.30 15.25 -4.84
CA PHE A 67 -1.33 15.82 -3.89
C PHE A 67 -0.16 14.88 -3.60
N ILE A 68 -0.22 13.58 -3.91
CA ILE A 68 0.88 12.64 -3.63
C ILE A 68 1.88 12.68 -4.76
N SER A 69 3.13 13.02 -4.44
CA SER A 69 4.20 13.18 -5.41
C SER A 69 5.34 12.18 -5.27
N ARG A 70 5.64 11.76 -4.05
CA ARG A 70 6.64 10.74 -3.74
C ARG A 70 6.07 9.79 -2.71
N LEU A 71 6.16 8.49 -2.98
CA LEU A 71 5.65 7.46 -2.09
C LEU A 71 6.68 6.36 -1.90
N CYS A 72 7.11 6.18 -0.65
CA CYS A 72 7.86 5.01 -0.23
C CYS A 72 6.91 4.10 0.56
N ILE A 73 6.79 2.86 0.16
CA ILE A 73 6.11 1.81 0.92
C ILE A 73 7.15 0.83 1.40
N SER A 74 7.09 0.44 2.68
CA SER A 74 7.95 -0.63 3.17
C SER A 74 7.28 -1.69 4.02
N GLU A 75 7.89 -2.87 4.09
CA GLU A 75 7.45 -3.98 4.97
C GLU A 75 5.96 -4.30 4.78
N SER A 76 5.52 -4.37 3.51
CA SER A 76 4.10 -4.31 3.16
C SER A 76 3.69 -5.39 2.17
N ILE A 77 2.43 -5.80 2.23
CA ILE A 77 1.77 -6.59 1.20
C ILE A 77 0.74 -5.68 0.53
N VAL A 78 1.00 -5.31 -0.72
CA VAL A 78 0.12 -4.40 -1.49
C VAL A 78 -0.75 -5.19 -2.46
N SER A 79 -2.00 -4.75 -2.62
CA SER A 79 -2.95 -5.35 -3.55
C SER A 79 -2.78 -4.84 -4.97
N ARG A 80 -3.29 -5.59 -5.95
CA ARG A 80 -3.39 -5.13 -7.34
C ARG A 80 -4.08 -3.77 -7.47
N LYS A 81 -5.12 -3.52 -6.66
CA LYS A 81 -5.84 -2.24 -6.66
C LYS A 81 -4.96 -1.07 -6.25
N PHE A 82 -4.01 -1.31 -5.34
CA PHE A 82 -3.02 -0.31 -4.97
C PHE A 82 -2.07 -0.01 -6.14
N ILE A 83 -1.61 -1.03 -6.84
CA ILE A 83 -0.76 -0.89 -8.03
C ILE A 83 -1.49 -0.10 -9.15
N ASP A 84 -2.76 -0.42 -9.41
CA ASP A 84 -3.58 0.32 -10.37
C ASP A 84 -3.77 1.79 -9.95
N ALA A 85 -3.87 2.06 -8.64
CA ALA A 85 -3.98 3.42 -8.11
C ALA A 85 -2.66 4.21 -8.29
N LEU A 86 -1.49 3.58 -8.11
CA LEU A 86 -0.19 4.20 -8.43
C LEU A 86 -0.13 4.58 -9.91
N CYS A 87 -0.55 3.67 -10.81
CA CYS A 87 -0.61 3.93 -12.23
C CYS A 87 -1.53 5.11 -12.56
N THR A 88 -2.69 5.17 -11.92
CA THR A 88 -3.65 6.27 -12.07
C THR A 88 -3.04 7.60 -11.62
N ALA A 89 -2.40 7.64 -10.45
CA ALA A 89 -1.78 8.85 -9.92
C ALA A 89 -0.66 9.39 -10.84
N SER A 90 0.12 8.50 -11.45
CA SER A 90 1.17 8.89 -12.39
C SER A 90 0.62 9.34 -13.75
N LYS A 91 -0.33 8.59 -14.34
CA LYS A 91 -0.85 8.84 -15.70
C LYS A 91 -1.86 9.97 -15.76
N VAL A 92 -2.82 9.97 -14.84
CA VAL A 92 -3.96 10.88 -14.88
C VAL A 92 -3.61 12.20 -14.21
N HIS A 93 -3.03 12.13 -13.00
CA HIS A 93 -2.72 13.34 -12.24
C HIS A 93 -1.34 13.91 -12.58
N GLY A 94 -0.40 13.09 -13.06
CA GLY A 94 0.96 13.52 -13.41
C GLY A 94 1.79 14.02 -12.23
N THR A 95 1.36 13.72 -11.00
CA THR A 95 1.97 14.25 -9.77
C THR A 95 2.88 13.25 -9.09
N LEU A 96 2.56 11.95 -9.19
CA LEU A 96 3.40 10.88 -8.66
C LEU A 96 4.63 10.66 -9.55
N THR A 97 5.80 11.09 -9.05
CA THR A 97 7.08 11.05 -9.77
C THR A 97 8.11 10.11 -9.14
N TYR A 98 7.85 9.63 -7.92
CA TYR A 98 8.72 8.69 -7.21
C TYR A 98 7.90 7.61 -6.52
N VAL A 99 8.23 6.35 -6.79
CA VAL A 99 7.70 5.19 -6.07
C VAL A 99 8.85 4.29 -5.65
N ASN A 100 8.89 3.94 -4.36
CA ASN A 100 9.78 2.90 -3.86
C ASN A 100 8.98 1.86 -3.06
N LEU A 101 9.15 0.59 -3.38
CA LEU A 101 8.51 -0.54 -2.70
C LEU A 101 9.62 -1.38 -2.05
N TYR A 102 10.05 -0.97 -0.85
CA TYR A 102 11.12 -1.63 -0.08
C TYR A 102 10.55 -2.78 0.76
N ASN A 103 11.17 -3.94 0.76
CA ASN A 103 10.70 -5.14 1.47
C ASN A 103 9.18 -5.36 1.38
N SER A 104 8.63 -5.13 0.18
CA SER A 104 7.19 -5.16 -0.07
C SER A 104 6.86 -6.24 -1.08
N GLN A 105 5.80 -6.98 -0.83
CA GLN A 105 5.34 -8.03 -1.72
C GLN A 105 4.58 -7.42 -2.90
N VAL A 106 5.14 -7.63 -4.09
CA VAL A 106 4.57 -7.26 -5.38
C VAL A 106 4.72 -8.47 -6.29
N ASN A 107 3.68 -8.90 -6.98
CA ASN A 107 3.82 -10.01 -7.93
C ASN A 107 4.50 -9.53 -9.24
N GLU A 108 4.94 -10.47 -10.07
CA GLU A 108 5.67 -10.14 -11.30
C GLU A 108 4.82 -9.34 -12.30
N ASP A 109 3.52 -9.62 -12.41
CA ASP A 109 2.62 -8.90 -13.32
C ASP A 109 2.44 -7.43 -12.89
N ASP A 110 2.36 -7.18 -11.58
CA ASP A 110 2.30 -5.86 -10.97
C ASP A 110 3.61 -5.10 -11.18
N ARG A 111 4.76 -5.78 -11.07
CA ARG A 111 6.07 -5.18 -11.37
C ARG A 111 6.18 -4.80 -12.83
N ALA A 112 5.80 -5.69 -13.74
CA ALA A 112 5.83 -5.43 -15.17
C ALA A 112 4.96 -4.20 -15.52
N GLN A 113 3.80 -4.08 -14.89
CA GLN A 113 2.95 -2.88 -15.04
C GLN A 113 3.65 -1.62 -14.53
N LEU A 114 4.26 -1.63 -13.33
CA LEU A 114 4.98 -0.47 -12.80
C LEU A 114 6.22 -0.11 -13.62
N HIS A 115 6.95 -1.10 -14.14
CA HIS A 115 8.07 -0.89 -15.05
C HIS A 115 7.62 -0.25 -16.37
N SER A 116 6.52 -0.73 -16.96
CA SER A 116 5.99 -0.11 -18.17
C SER A 116 5.61 1.35 -17.93
N LEU A 117 5.04 1.67 -16.76
CA LEU A 117 4.72 3.03 -16.34
C LEU A 117 5.98 3.91 -16.22
N TYR A 118 7.08 3.37 -15.69
CA TYR A 118 8.36 4.08 -15.61
C TYR A 118 8.95 4.39 -16.99
N GLU A 119 8.82 3.49 -17.96
CA GLU A 119 9.36 3.67 -19.30
C GLU A 119 8.53 4.62 -20.18
N THR A 120 7.22 4.75 -19.92
CA THR A 120 6.30 5.47 -20.81
C THR A 120 5.71 6.77 -20.25
N ASP A 121 5.83 7.05 -18.95
CA ASP A 121 5.09 8.13 -18.28
C ASP A 121 5.95 9.01 -17.34
N ASN A 122 5.28 9.85 -16.52
CA ASN A 122 5.86 10.83 -15.61
C ASN A 122 6.62 10.25 -14.39
N LEU A 123 6.69 8.93 -14.26
CA LEU A 123 7.36 8.31 -13.11
C LEU A 123 8.87 8.40 -13.31
N LEU A 124 9.51 9.35 -12.63
CA LEU A 124 10.94 9.63 -12.79
C LEU A 124 11.83 8.62 -12.09
N GLN A 125 11.30 7.93 -11.07
CA GLN A 125 12.05 6.97 -10.26
C GLN A 125 11.14 5.85 -9.77
N LEU A 126 11.56 4.61 -9.99
CA LEU A 126 10.93 3.39 -9.50
C LEU A 126 11.98 2.51 -8.83
N GLY A 127 11.72 2.08 -7.59
CA GLY A 127 12.60 1.21 -6.82
C GLY A 127 11.88 0.00 -6.22
N PHE A 128 12.55 -1.14 -6.23
CA PHE A 128 12.17 -2.33 -5.48
C PHE A 128 13.44 -2.87 -4.78
N TYR A 129 13.49 -2.86 -3.45
CA TYR A 129 14.69 -3.23 -2.68
C TYR A 129 14.34 -4.17 -1.53
N GLY A 130 15.29 -5.02 -1.08
CA GLY A 130 15.19 -5.79 0.18
C GLY A 130 14.02 -6.77 0.27
N GLN A 131 13.66 -7.44 -0.83
CA GLN A 131 12.42 -8.22 -0.88
C GLN A 131 12.48 -9.50 -0.07
N SER A 132 11.66 -9.58 0.98
CA SER A 132 11.39 -10.83 1.67
C SER A 132 10.29 -11.60 0.94
N ARG A 133 10.51 -12.90 0.72
CA ARG A 133 9.50 -13.78 0.12
C ARG A 133 8.53 -14.25 1.20
N TRP A 134 7.34 -13.66 1.24
CA TRP A 134 6.23 -14.24 1.98
C TRP A 134 5.79 -15.54 1.28
N HIS A 135 5.97 -16.68 1.94
CA HIS A 135 5.41 -17.96 1.52
C HIS A 135 3.95 -18.06 1.96
N ILE A 136 3.06 -18.31 1.02
CA ILE A 136 1.65 -18.59 1.29
C ILE A 136 1.51 -20.09 1.51
N THR A 137 1.04 -20.48 2.69
CA THR A 137 0.65 -21.86 2.97
C THR A 137 -0.85 -21.90 3.25
N VAL A 138 -1.58 -22.69 2.47
CA VAL A 138 -2.99 -22.96 2.72
C VAL A 138 -3.06 -24.03 3.81
N GLY A 139 -3.75 -23.74 4.91
CA GLY A 139 -3.97 -24.69 5.99
C GLY A 139 -5.43 -24.72 6.40
N GLU A 140 -5.95 -25.90 6.71
CA GLU A 140 -7.28 -26.05 7.30
C GLU A 140 -7.17 -25.94 8.82
N SER A 141 -7.95 -25.08 9.48
CA SER A 141 -8.06 -25.10 10.94
C SER A 141 -9.11 -26.09 11.40
N ASN A 142 -8.77 -26.92 12.39
CA ASN A 142 -9.72 -27.75 13.12
C ASN A 142 -10.53 -26.96 14.17
N GLU A 143 -10.26 -25.66 14.36
CA GLU A 143 -11.05 -24.81 15.24
C GLU A 143 -12.38 -24.45 14.56
N ARG A 144 -13.46 -25.08 15.03
CA ARG A 144 -14.82 -24.89 14.52
C ARG A 144 -15.19 -23.41 14.54
N PRO A 145 -15.41 -22.76 13.38
CA PRO A 145 -16.07 -21.47 13.37
C PRO A 145 -17.51 -21.68 13.88
N SER A 146 -18.02 -20.73 14.64
CA SER A 146 -19.44 -20.65 14.97
C SER A 146 -20.27 -20.91 13.73
N ARG A 147 -21.23 -21.85 13.84
CA ARG A 147 -22.20 -22.27 12.82
C ARG A 147 -22.52 -21.13 11.84
N ASP A 148 -21.97 -21.19 10.62
CA ASP A 148 -22.72 -21.15 9.35
C ASP A 148 -21.87 -20.88 8.07
N LYS A 149 -20.52 -20.89 8.12
CA LYS A 149 -19.72 -20.68 6.90
C LYS A 149 -18.42 -21.48 6.90
N SER A 150 -18.17 -22.21 5.82
CA SER A 150 -16.86 -22.78 5.52
C SER A 150 -15.87 -21.62 5.29
N THR A 151 -14.83 -21.56 6.11
CA THR A 151 -13.84 -20.48 6.11
C THR A 151 -12.48 -21.11 5.84
N LYS A 152 -11.85 -20.76 4.71
CA LYS A 152 -10.45 -21.15 4.44
C LYS A 152 -9.52 -20.19 5.17
N ILE A 153 -8.43 -20.69 5.72
CA ILE A 153 -7.39 -19.86 6.33
C ILE A 153 -6.16 -19.88 5.42
N LEU A 154 -5.75 -18.70 4.97
CA LEU A 154 -4.45 -18.51 4.35
C LEU A 154 -3.45 -18.10 5.43
N ASN A 155 -2.41 -18.90 5.61
CA ASN A 155 -1.27 -18.54 6.45
C ASN A 155 -0.19 -17.93 5.56
N PHE A 156 0.19 -16.69 5.86
CA PHE A 156 1.31 -16.01 5.22
C PHE A 156 2.50 -16.12 6.16
N ILE A 157 3.58 -16.72 5.68
CA ILE A 157 4.79 -16.96 6.44
C ILE A 157 5.89 -16.12 5.82
N LEU A 158 6.47 -15.20 6.60
CA LEU A 158 7.65 -14.45 6.18
C LEU A 158 8.84 -15.39 6.16
N ILE A 159 9.42 -15.62 4.99
CA ILE A 159 10.72 -16.27 4.86
C ILE A 159 11.70 -15.22 4.34
N ASP A 160 12.48 -14.66 5.25
CA ASP A 160 13.73 -14.01 4.90
C ASP A 160 14.75 -15.14 4.60
N GLU A 161 15.70 -14.91 3.68
CA GLU A 161 16.68 -15.88 3.21
C GLU A 161 17.53 -16.50 4.35
N ASN A 162 17.42 -15.96 5.58
CA ASN A 162 18.16 -16.41 6.76
C ASN A 162 17.32 -16.91 7.94
N ASN A 163 15.97 -16.80 7.96
CA ASN A 163 15.09 -17.44 8.97
C ASN A 163 13.58 -17.10 8.82
N LEU A 164 12.73 -17.92 9.46
CA LEU A 164 11.30 -17.65 9.68
C LEU A 164 11.12 -16.54 10.72
N GLN A 165 10.56 -15.38 10.35
CA GLN A 165 10.40 -14.24 11.27
C GLN A 165 8.95 -13.81 11.54
N GLY A 166 7.94 -14.36 10.86
CA GLY A 166 6.56 -13.97 11.09
C GLY A 166 5.53 -14.95 10.53
N LYS A 167 4.39 -15.06 11.21
CA LYS A 167 3.21 -15.82 10.78
C LYS A 167 1.98 -14.91 10.85
N GLN A 168 1.29 -14.77 9.74
CA GLN A 168 0.02 -14.06 9.63
C GLN A 168 -1.08 -15.00 9.13
N GLN A 169 -2.31 -14.79 9.59
CA GLN A 169 -3.47 -15.58 9.20
C GLN A 169 -4.55 -14.66 8.62
N ILE A 170 -5.07 -15.03 7.45
CA ILE A 170 -6.24 -14.40 6.85
C ILE A 170 -7.35 -15.44 6.77
N PHE A 171 -8.53 -15.08 7.26
CA PHE A 171 -9.76 -15.86 7.12
C PHE A 171 -10.45 -15.42 5.83
N ILE A 172 -10.73 -16.37 4.95
CA ILE A 172 -11.41 -16.15 3.68
C ILE A 172 -12.78 -16.84 3.74
N ASP A 173 -13.83 -16.05 3.51
CA ASP A 173 -15.17 -16.58 3.23
C ASP A 173 -15.11 -17.28 1.87
N ASP A 174 -15.54 -18.54 1.79
CA ASP A 174 -15.54 -19.30 0.53
C ASP A 174 -16.37 -18.67 -0.60
N ASN A 175 -17.15 -17.62 -0.29
CA ASN A 175 -17.91 -16.84 -1.26
C ASN A 175 -17.19 -15.55 -1.72
N ASP A 176 -15.96 -15.26 -1.29
CA ASP A 176 -15.21 -14.10 -1.77
C ASP A 176 -14.75 -14.33 -3.22
N PRO A 177 -15.27 -13.59 -4.22
CA PRO A 177 -14.98 -13.81 -5.64
C PRO A 177 -13.52 -13.53 -6.01
N LYS A 178 -12.70 -13.05 -5.08
CA LYS A 178 -11.25 -12.89 -5.28
C LYS A 178 -10.47 -14.20 -5.14
N PHE A 179 -11.07 -15.27 -4.61
CA PHE A 179 -10.37 -16.52 -4.23
C PHE A 179 -11.09 -17.82 -4.63
N VAL A 180 -12.15 -17.75 -5.43
CA VAL A 180 -12.84 -18.91 -6.06
C VAL A 180 -12.29 -19.15 -7.46
#